data_AF-K9RI33-F1
#
_entry.id   AF-K9RI33-F1
#
_cell.length_a   1.000
_cell.length_b   1.000
_cell.length_c   1.000
_cell.angle_alpha   90.00
_cell.angle_beta   90.00
_cell.angle_gamma   90.00
#
_symmetry.space_group_name_H-M   'P 1'
#
loop_
_entity.id
_entity.type
_entity.pdbx_description
1 polymer ?
#
loop_
_entity_poly.entity_id
_entity_poly.type
_entity_poly.pdbx_seq_one_letter_code
_entity_poly.pdbx_strand_id
1 'polypeptide(L)'
;MSITLDLPPKIEALLRQRAESTGQDISQMALFVLALGLSLDDQDFFEALKGIQRGLDDFEQGQSSSLEDFIAEQNQKYGLSLEA
;
A
#
# COMPACT_ATOMS: atom_id res chain seq x y z
N MET A 1 13.42 -21.36 -17.32
CA MET A 1 12.57 -20.97 -18.47
C MET A 1 12.83 -19.50 -18.75
N SER A 2 12.92 -19.08 -20.01
CA SER A 2 13.06 -17.67 -20.39
C SER A 2 11.76 -17.14 -20.96
N ILE A 3 11.34 -15.96 -20.51
CA ILE A 3 10.18 -15.24 -21.05
C ILE A 3 10.69 -13.90 -21.57
N THR A 4 10.30 -13.54 -22.79
CA THR A 4 10.58 -12.23 -23.38
C THR A 4 9.32 -11.40 -23.28
N LEU A 5 9.45 -10.17 -22.77
CA LEU A 5 8.35 -9.22 -22.60
C LEU A 5 8.67 -7.95 -23.37
N ASP A 6 7.75 -7.53 -24.25
CA ASP A 6 7.81 -6.23 -24.90
C ASP A 6 7.20 -5.19 -23.96
N LEU A 7 8.04 -4.38 -23.33
CA LEU A 7 7.61 -3.35 -22.39
C LEU A 7 7.32 -2.02 -23.12
N PRO A 8 6.21 -1.33 -22.80
CA PRO A 8 6.04 0.05 -23.21
C PRO A 8 7.23 0.90 -22.71
N PRO A 9 7.74 1.88 -23.47
CA PRO A 9 8.93 2.65 -23.09
C PRO A 9 8.85 3.28 -21.71
N LYS A 10 7.65 3.72 -21.30
CA LYS A 10 7.40 4.29 -19.97
C LYS A 10 7.63 3.27 -18.85
N ILE A 11 7.21 2.01 -19.04
CA ILE A 11 7.36 0.95 -18.04
C ILE A 11 8.82 0.53 -17.93
N GLU A 12 9.52 0.40 -19.06
CA GLU A 12 10.96 0.11 -19.05
C GLU A 12 11.75 1.20 -18.29
N ALA A 13 11.45 2.47 -18.56
CA ALA A 13 12.10 3.60 -17.90
C ALA A 13 11.90 3.57 -16.36
N LEU A 14 10.68 3.29 -15.91
CA LEU A 14 10.37 3.16 -14.48
C LEU A 14 11.10 1.97 -13.85
N LEU A 15 11.16 0.84 -14.55
CA LEU A 15 11.84 -0.36 -14.08
C LEU A 15 13.34 -0.10 -13.93
N ARG A 16 13.95 0.56 -14.92
CA ARG A 16 15.36 0.95 -14.93
C ARG A 16 15.68 1.93 -13.80
N GLN A 17 14.89 2.99 -13.66
CA GLN A 17 15.04 3.96 -12.57
C GLN A 17 14.99 3.28 -11.20
N ARG A 18 14.03 2.36 -11.01
CA ARG A 18 13.88 1.65 -9.74
C ARG A 18 15.07 0.74 -9.47
N ALA A 19 15.53 -0.01 -10.48
CA ALA A 19 16.70 -0.87 -10.39
C ALA A 19 17.96 -0.08 -10.00
N GLU A 20 18.18 1.08 -10.63
CA GLU A 20 19.28 2.00 -10.29
C GLU A 20 19.16 2.51 -8.84
N SER A 21 17.96 2.92 -8.41
CA SER A 21 17.74 3.44 -7.06
C SER A 21 17.97 2.42 -5.95
N THR A 22 17.78 1.12 -6.24
CA THR A 22 17.98 0.03 -5.28
C THR A 22 19.32 -0.68 -5.45
N GLY A 23 20.15 -0.27 -6.42
CA GLY A 23 21.43 -0.92 -6.74
C GLY A 23 21.27 -2.34 -7.28
N GLN A 24 20.14 -2.65 -7.90
CA GLN A 24 19.81 -3.98 -8.44
C GLN A 24 19.94 -4.03 -9.96
N ASP A 25 20.15 -5.22 -10.51
CA ASP A 25 20.05 -5.42 -11.96
C ASP A 25 18.60 -5.30 -12.44
N ILE A 26 18.40 -4.83 -13.67
CA ILE A 26 17.06 -4.63 -14.26
C ILE A 26 16.27 -5.95 -14.32
N SER A 27 16.93 -7.09 -14.53
CA SER A 27 16.30 -8.41 -14.57
C SER A 27 15.84 -8.85 -13.17
N GLN A 28 16.64 -8.56 -12.15
CA GLN A 28 16.27 -8.82 -10.75
C GLN A 28 15.09 -7.95 -10.32
N MET A 29 15.10 -6.68 -10.72
CA MET A 29 13.97 -5.77 -10.49
C MET A 29 12.71 -6.23 -11.23
N ALA A 30 12.83 -6.71 -12.47
CA ALA A 30 11.70 -7.27 -13.23
C ALA A 30 11.06 -8.46 -12.50
N LEU A 31 11.90 -9.40 -12.03
CA LEU A 31 11.43 -10.56 -11.27
C LEU A 31 10.77 -10.16 -9.95
N PHE A 32 11.35 -9.20 -9.23
CA PHE A 32 10.77 -8.69 -8.00
C PHE A 32 9.38 -8.08 -8.23
N VAL A 33 9.22 -7.23 -9.26
CA VAL A 33 7.94 -6.61 -9.58
C VAL A 33 6.90 -7.65 -10.00
N LEU A 34 7.29 -8.64 -10.81
CA LEU A 34 6.40 -9.73 -11.20
C LEU A 34 5.99 -10.58 -10.00
N ALA A 35 6.93 -10.93 -9.13
CA ALA A 35 6.65 -11.68 -7.90
C ALA A 35 5.73 -10.90 -6.97
N LEU A 36 5.95 -9.59 -6.82
CA LEU A 36 5.10 -8.72 -6.02
C LEU A 36 3.67 -8.69 -6.59
N GLY A 37 3.53 -8.44 -7.89
CA GLY A 37 2.22 -8.42 -8.55
C GLY A 37 1.45 -9.74 -8.42
N LEU A 38 2.15 -10.88 -8.47
CA LEU A 38 1.54 -12.21 -8.28
C LEU A 38 1.25 -12.55 -6.81
N SER A 39 1.92 -11.88 -5.86
CA SER A 39 1.74 -12.11 -4.42
C SER A 39 0.58 -11.33 -3.82
N LEU A 40 0.15 -10.25 -4.48
CA LEU A 40 -0.96 -9.42 -4.03
C LEU A 40 -2.26 -10.06 -4.49
N ASP A 41 -3.20 -10.23 -3.55
CA ASP A 41 -4.60 -10.39 -3.92
C ASP A 41 -5.09 -9.03 -4.40
N ASP A 42 -5.51 -8.94 -5.67
CA ASP A 42 -5.92 -7.68 -6.30
C ASP A 42 -7.00 -6.98 -5.46
N GLN A 43 -7.93 -7.74 -4.88
CA GLN A 43 -9.03 -7.18 -4.10
C GLN A 43 -8.53 -6.57 -2.80
N ASP A 44 -7.71 -7.30 -2.04
CA ASP A 44 -7.16 -6.80 -0.77
C ASP A 44 -6.25 -5.58 -0.99
N PHE A 45 -5.44 -5.61 -2.04
CA PHE A 45 -4.54 -4.49 -2.35
C PHE A 45 -5.32 -3.21 -2.71
N PHE A 46 -6.32 -3.30 -3.59
CA PHE A 46 -7.10 -2.13 -3.98
C PHE A 46 -8.02 -1.65 -2.86
N GLU A 47 -8.57 -2.53 -2.02
CA GLU A 47 -9.35 -2.11 -0.84
C GLU A 47 -8.46 -1.43 0.21
N ALA A 48 -7.24 -1.91 0.43
CA ALA A 48 -6.28 -1.21 1.30
C ALA A 48 -5.96 0.21 0.78
N LEU A 49 -5.71 0.36 -0.53
CA LEU A 49 -5.47 1.68 -1.13
C LEU A 49 -6.68 2.61 -0.99
N LYS A 50 -7.91 2.10 -1.23
CA LYS A 50 -9.14 2.88 -1.04
C LYS A 50 -9.34 3.28 0.43
N GLY A 51 -9.05 2.37 1.36
CA GLY A 51 -9.15 2.62 2.80
C GLY A 51 -8.20 3.73 3.24
N ILE A 52 -6.95 3.70 2.77
CA ILE A 52 -5.97 4.76 3.03
C ILE A 52 -6.45 6.10 2.49
N GLN A 53 -6.88 6.14 1.22
CA GLN A 53 -7.37 7.39 0.62
C GLN A 53 -8.58 7.93 1.38
N ARG A 54 -9.53 7.07 1.75
CA ARG A 54 -10.69 7.47 2.55
C ARG A 54 -10.28 8.08 3.88
N GLY A 55 -9.35 7.46 4.60
CA GLY A 55 -8.86 7.99 5.88
C GLY A 55 -8.16 9.36 5.73
N LEU A 56 -7.42 9.56 4.64
CA LEU A 56 -6.83 10.86 4.32
C LEU A 56 -7.91 11.91 4.03
N ASP A 57 -8.91 11.56 3.22
CA ASP A 57 -10.03 12.45 2.86
C ASP A 57 -10.87 12.82 4.09
N ASP A 58 -11.13 11.86 4.98
CA ASP A 58 -11.87 12.07 6.23
C ASP A 58 -11.09 13.02 7.16
N PHE A 59 -9.77 12.84 7.27
CA PHE A 59 -8.91 13.74 8.04
C PHE A 59 -8.92 15.17 7.50
N GLU A 60 -8.79 15.35 6.18
CA GLU A 60 -8.85 16.67 5.53
C GLU A 60 -10.21 17.37 5.75
N GLN A 61 -11.29 16.60 5.86
CA GLN A 61 -12.63 17.10 6.17
C GLN A 61 -12.88 17.35 7.67
N GLY A 62 -11.87 17.13 8.52
CA GLY A 62 -12.00 17.25 9.98
C GLY A 62 -12.79 16.11 10.63
N GLN A 63 -13.03 15.02 9.91
CA GLN A 63 -13.65 13.79 10.43
C GLN A 63 -12.59 12.89 11.08
N SER A 64 -11.86 13.47 12.04
CA SER A 64 -10.82 12.79 12.81
C SER A 64 -11.02 13.07 14.30
N SER A 65 -10.79 12.07 15.14
CA SER A 65 -10.82 12.22 16.60
C SER A 65 -9.44 11.97 17.21
N SER A 66 -9.26 12.39 18.46
CA SER A 66 -8.10 11.97 19.25
C SER A 66 -8.17 10.47 19.56
N LEU A 67 -7.02 9.88 19.90
CA LEU A 67 -6.97 8.47 20.32
C LEU A 67 -7.71 8.29 21.66
N GLU A 68 -7.59 9.26 22.55
CA GLU A 68 -8.23 9.29 23.86
C GLU A 68 -9.76 9.28 23.74
N ASP A 69 -10.31 10.12 22.85
CA ASP A 69 -11.75 10.17 22.59
C ASP A 69 -12.26 8.84 22.00
N PHE A 70 -11.50 8.27 21.06
CA PHE A 70 -11.83 6.97 20.48
C PHE A 70 -11.85 5.86 21.54
N ILE A 71 -10.83 5.79 22.39
CA ILE A 71 -10.73 4.80 23.48
C ILE A 71 -11.89 4.95 24.46
N ALA A 72 -12.23 6.18 24.85
CA ALA A 72 -13.37 6.44 25.72
C ALA A 72 -14.68 5.94 25.09
N GLU A 73 -14.90 6.20 23.80
CA GLU A 73 -16.06 5.70 23.06
C GLU A 73 -16.10 4.17 23.02
N GLN A 74 -14.99 3.50 22.68
CA GLN A 74 -14.95 2.04 22.61
C GLN A 74 -15.18 1.38 23.97
N ASN A 75 -14.57 1.93 25.03
CA ASN A 75 -14.77 1.48 26.40
C ASN A 75 -16.23 1.61 26.83
N GLN A 76 -16.87 2.74 26.51
CA GLN A 76 -18.29 2.95 26.80
C GLN A 76 -19.20 2.00 26.00
N LYS A 77 -18.95 1.85 24.70
CA LYS A 77 -19.82 1.12 23.77
C LYS A 77 -19.78 -0.39 23.98
N TYR A 78 -18.60 -0.92 24.30
CA TYR A 78 -18.37 -2.36 24.37
C TYR A 78 -17.98 -2.86 25.77
N GLY A 79 -17.92 -1.98 26.78
CA GLY A 79 -17.53 -2.35 28.13
C GLY A 79 -16.05 -2.76 28.23
N LEU A 80 -15.20 -2.19 27.36
CA LEU A 80 -13.76 -2.45 27.35
C LEU A 80 -13.04 -1.60 28.41
N SER A 81 -11.78 -1.90 28.65
CA SER A 81 -10.88 -1.14 29.53
C SER A 81 -9.54 -0.92 28.84
N LEU A 82 -9.60 -0.31 27.66
CA LEU A 82 -8.42 0.09 26.89
C LEU A 82 -7.79 1.33 27.52
N GLU A 83 -6.47 1.39 27.50
CA GLU A 83 -5.64 2.53 27.93
C GLU A 83 -4.92 3.12 26.71
N ALA A 84 -4.65 4.43 26.75
CA ALA A 84 -4.04 5.19 25.65
C ALA A 84 -2.52 5.01 25.55
#